data_AF-A0A530L8C1-F1
#
_entry.id   AF-A0A530L8C1-F1
#
_cell.length_a   1.000
_cell.length_b   1.000
_cell.length_c   1.000
_cell.angle_alpha   90.00
_cell.angle_beta   90.00
_cell.angle_gamma   90.00
#
_symmetry.space_group_name_H-M   'P 1'
#
loop_
_entity.id
_entity.type
_entity.pdbx_description
1 polymer ?
#
loop_
_entity_poly.entity_id
_entity_poly.type
_entity_poly.pdbx_seq_one_letter_code
_entity_poly.pdbx_strand_id
1 'polypeptide(L)'
;VGLFGTSLGAKASEYITSGFLVIAAVLSWVAFFSVGFGGGEVFTVPVMRWIQSGGLEASWALRIDTLTVVMLVVVNTVSALVHIYSIGYMHHDPDRPRFFAYLSLFTFAMLMLVTADNLVQMFFGWEGVGLASYL
;
A
#
# COMPACT_ATOMS: atom_id res chain seq x y z
N VAL A 1 4.20 -12.59 12.70
CA VAL A 1 2.98 -12.15 13.41
C VAL A 1 3.10 -10.64 13.58
N GLY A 2 2.13 -9.85 13.11
CA GLY A 2 2.19 -8.39 13.24
C GLY A 2 2.13 -7.91 14.71
N LEU A 3 1.92 -6.61 14.92
CA LEU A 3 1.92 -6.00 16.27
C LEU A 3 0.94 -6.63 17.27
N PHE A 4 -0.16 -7.25 16.81
CA PHE A 4 -1.21 -7.83 17.66
C PHE A 4 -1.22 -9.35 17.76
N GLY A 5 -0.12 -10.01 17.42
CA GLY A 5 0.05 -11.38 17.88
C GLY A 5 -0.94 -12.39 17.24
N THR A 6 -1.12 -13.49 17.96
CA THR A 6 -2.25 -14.43 17.85
C THR A 6 -3.49 -13.93 18.60
N SER A 7 -3.41 -12.75 19.25
CA SER A 7 -4.46 -12.21 20.12
C SER A 7 -5.72 -11.83 19.34
N LEU A 8 -5.56 -11.33 18.11
CA LEU A 8 -6.71 -10.86 17.31
C LEU A 8 -7.53 -12.00 16.66
N GLY A 9 -7.08 -13.26 16.72
CA GLY A 9 -7.73 -14.37 16.02
C GLY A 9 -7.58 -14.28 14.49
N ALA A 10 -7.33 -15.42 13.83
CA ALA A 10 -7.03 -15.45 12.39
C ALA A 10 -8.11 -14.79 11.52
N LYS A 11 -9.38 -15.09 11.81
CA LYS A 11 -10.51 -14.56 11.04
C LYS A 11 -10.65 -13.04 11.14
N ALA A 12 -10.47 -12.45 12.32
CA ALA A 12 -10.62 -10.99 12.44
C ALA A 12 -9.49 -10.26 11.71
N SER A 13 -8.26 -10.76 11.78
CA SER A 13 -7.13 -10.19 11.03
C SER A 13 -7.37 -10.21 9.52
N GLU A 14 -7.93 -11.30 9.00
CA GLU A 14 -8.23 -11.46 7.56
C GLU A 14 -9.32 -10.50 7.10
N TYR A 15 -10.44 -10.43 7.83
CA TYR A 15 -11.55 -9.56 7.47
C TYR A 15 -11.20 -8.07 7.62
N ILE A 16 -10.44 -7.70 8.65
CA ILE A 16 -10.03 -6.31 8.86
C ILE A 16 -9.11 -5.86 7.73
N THR A 17 -8.03 -6.60 7.47
CA THR A 17 -7.06 -6.24 6.43
C THR A 17 -7.70 -6.19 5.05
N SER A 18 -8.48 -7.22 4.69
CA SER A 18 -9.20 -7.26 3.41
C SER A 18 -10.25 -6.16 3.30
N GLY A 19 -10.99 -5.87 4.37
CA GLY A 19 -11.98 -4.81 4.41
C GLY A 19 -11.38 -3.42 4.19
N PHE A 20 -10.29 -3.10 4.89
CA PHE A 20 -9.55 -1.84 4.66
C PHE A 20 -9.04 -1.73 3.23
N LEU A 21 -8.59 -2.84 2.64
CA LEU A 21 -8.04 -2.85 1.29
C LEU A 21 -9.12 -2.68 0.21
N VAL A 22 -10.30 -3.26 0.43
CA VAL A 22 -11.47 -3.00 -0.44
C VAL A 22 -11.89 -1.54 -0.36
N ILE A 23 -11.90 -0.94 0.83
CA ILE A 23 -12.18 0.49 1.00
C ILE A 23 -11.13 1.32 0.25
N ALA A 24 -9.84 0.98 0.38
CA ALA A 24 -8.75 1.65 -0.33
C ALA A 24 -8.89 1.53 -1.86
N ALA A 25 -9.31 0.37 -2.38
CA ALA A 25 -9.60 0.19 -3.80
C ALA A 25 -10.78 1.04 -4.27
N VAL A 26 -11.86 1.14 -3.50
CA VAL A 26 -12.98 2.03 -3.85
C VAL A 26 -12.52 3.49 -3.86
N LEU A 27 -11.74 3.91 -2.86
CA LEU A 27 -11.19 5.27 -2.80
C LEU A 27 -10.24 5.57 -3.97
N SER A 28 -9.45 4.60 -4.44
CA SER A 28 -8.56 4.81 -5.59
C SER A 28 -9.35 5.00 -6.89
N TRP A 29 -10.47 4.29 -7.07
CA TRP A 29 -11.39 4.54 -8.19
C TRP A 29 -12.03 5.93 -8.12
N VAL A 30 -12.43 6.39 -6.92
CA VAL A 30 -12.93 7.76 -6.74
C VAL A 30 -11.86 8.78 -7.12
N ALA A 31 -10.62 8.59 -6.67
CA ALA A 31 -9.49 9.45 -7.03
C ALA A 31 -9.22 9.46 -8.55
N PHE A 32 -9.38 8.31 -9.22
CA PHE A 32 -9.24 8.20 -10.67
C PHE A 32 -10.28 9.01 -11.43
N PHE A 33 -11.55 8.97 -11.02
CA PHE A 33 -12.58 9.79 -11.64
C PHE A 33 -12.38 11.29 -11.37
N SER A 34 -11.91 11.68 -10.18
CA SER A 34 -11.69 13.09 -9.85
C SER A 34 -10.45 13.69 -10.53
N VAL A 35 -9.33 12.98 -10.52
CA VAL A 35 -8.04 13.49 -11.04
C VAL A 35 -7.84 13.13 -12.51
N GLY A 36 -8.17 11.90 -12.91
CA GLY A 36 -7.92 11.37 -14.25
C GLY A 36 -8.79 11.97 -15.35
N PHE A 37 -10.07 12.25 -15.05
CA PHE A 37 -10.99 12.90 -16.02
C PHE A 37 -11.15 14.40 -15.80
N GLY A 38 -10.86 14.90 -14.59
CA GLY A 38 -11.11 16.29 -14.20
C GLY A 38 -10.01 17.30 -14.58
N GLY A 39 -8.92 16.87 -15.22
CA GLY A 39 -7.76 17.73 -15.48
C GLY A 39 -7.07 18.19 -14.19
N GLY A 40 -7.10 17.36 -13.14
CA GLY A 40 -6.60 17.71 -11.83
C GLY A 40 -5.12 18.12 -11.85
N GLU A 41 -4.82 19.29 -11.27
CA GLU A 41 -3.44 19.72 -11.08
C GLU A 41 -2.68 18.72 -10.21
N VAL A 42 -1.40 18.51 -10.53
CA VAL A 42 -0.51 17.69 -9.72
C VAL A 42 -0.44 18.30 -8.33
N PHE A 43 -0.83 17.54 -7.31
CA PHE A 43 -0.71 17.99 -5.93
C PHE A 43 0.18 17.03 -5.13
N THR A 44 1.10 17.62 -4.40
CA THR A 44 2.02 16.90 -3.52
C THR A 44 1.63 17.20 -2.08
N VAL A 45 1.31 16.16 -1.31
CA VAL A 45 0.98 16.27 0.11
C VAL A 45 2.24 16.01 0.93
N PRO A 46 2.88 17.04 1.52
CA PRO A 46 4.00 16.83 2.41
C PRO A 46 3.52 16.18 3.71
N VAL A 47 4.14 15.07 4.11
CA VAL A 47 3.80 14.35 5.34
C VAL A 47 4.76 14.75 6.46
N MET A 48 6.06 14.62 6.22
CA MET A 48 7.10 14.98 7.19
C MET A 48 8.44 15.20 6.51
N ARG A 49 9.35 15.95 7.14
CA ARG A 49 10.74 16.05 6.67
C ARG A 49 11.49 14.82 7.17
N TRP A 50 12.09 14.05 6.27
CA TRP A 50 12.71 12.76 6.60
C TRP A 50 14.22 12.88 6.80
N ILE A 51 14.92 13.45 5.83
CA ILE A 51 16.37 13.65 5.88
C ILE A 51 16.66 15.11 5.57
N GLN A 52 17.38 15.77 6.47
CA GLN A 52 17.93 17.09 6.24
C GLN A 52 19.39 17.08 6.68
N SER A 53 20.31 17.20 5.72
CA SER A 53 21.75 17.26 5.99
C SER A 53 22.44 18.17 4.98
N GLY A 54 22.90 19.34 5.44
CA GLY A 54 23.52 20.34 4.57
C GLY A 54 22.60 20.77 3.43
N GLY A 55 23.00 20.48 2.19
CA GLY A 55 22.21 20.73 0.97
C GLY A 55 21.30 19.57 0.54
N LEU A 56 21.35 18.41 1.21
CA LEU A 56 20.45 17.29 0.94
C LEU A 56 19.17 17.45 1.76
N GLU A 57 18.06 17.67 1.07
CA GLU A 57 16.72 17.68 1.65
C GLU A 57 15.85 16.60 0.98
N ALA A 58 15.44 15.61 1.77
CA ALA A 58 14.46 14.60 1.35
C ALA A 58 13.27 14.66 2.31
N SER A 59 12.13 15.12 1.81
CA SER A 59 10.85 15.10 2.49
C SER A 59 10.11 13.79 2.20
N TRP A 60 9.37 13.29 3.16
CA TRP A 60 8.35 12.29 2.89
C TRP A 60 7.11 13.00 2.38
N ALA A 61 6.78 12.78 1.11
CA ALA A 61 5.66 13.42 0.47
C ALA A 61 4.92 12.42 -0.42
N LEU A 62 3.60 12.58 -0.49
CA LEU A 62 2.75 11.78 -1.36
C LEU A 62 2.42 12.62 -2.59
N ARG A 63 3.05 12.28 -3.70
CA ARG A 63 2.77 12.93 -4.98
C ARG A 63 1.58 12.24 -5.63
N ILE A 64 0.55 13.03 -5.96
CA ILE A 64 -0.64 12.53 -6.64
C ILE A 64 -0.75 13.24 -7.98
N ASP A 65 -0.40 12.50 -9.04
CA ASP A 65 -0.60 12.89 -10.43
C ASP A 65 -1.42 11.84 -11.19
N THR A 66 -1.71 12.11 -12.46
CA THR A 66 -2.54 11.23 -13.29
C THR A 66 -1.96 9.82 -13.42
N LEU A 67 -0.63 9.68 -13.47
CA LEU A 67 0.03 8.38 -13.55
C LEU A 67 -0.06 7.64 -12.22
N THR A 68 0.25 8.31 -11.10
CA THR A 68 0.13 7.73 -9.76
C THR A 68 -1.29 7.24 -9.50
N VAL A 69 -2.31 8.01 -9.88
CA VAL A 69 -3.71 7.61 -9.66
C VAL A 69 -4.09 6.37 -10.46
N VAL A 70 -3.64 6.24 -11.71
CA VAL A 70 -3.81 5.00 -12.50
C VAL A 70 -3.14 3.82 -11.77
N MET A 71 -1.91 4.00 -11.30
CA MET A 71 -1.18 2.95 -10.59
C MET A 71 -1.84 2.59 -9.25
N LEU A 72 -2.40 3.56 -8.52
CA LEU A 72 -3.16 3.32 -7.29
C LEU A 72 -4.42 2.49 -7.54
N VAL A 73 -5.11 2.67 -8.66
CA VAL A 73 -6.25 1.82 -9.05
C VAL A 73 -5.78 0.39 -9.28
N VAL A 74 -4.73 0.20 -10.09
CA VAL A 74 -4.21 -1.12 -10.42
C VAL A 74 -3.74 -1.86 -9.16
N VAL A 75 -2.89 -1.22 -8.35
CA VAL A 75 -2.31 -1.84 -7.14
C VAL A 75 -3.41 -2.16 -6.13
N ASN A 76 -4.28 -1.22 -5.77
CA ASN A 76 -5.31 -1.49 -4.77
C ASN A 76 -6.34 -2.53 -5.25
N THR A 77 -6.74 -2.49 -6.52
CA THR A 77 -7.72 -3.46 -7.06
C THR A 77 -7.14 -4.87 -7.09
N VAL A 78 -5.92 -5.03 -7.62
CA VAL A 78 -5.25 -6.34 -7.65
C VAL A 78 -5.00 -6.84 -6.23
N SER A 79 -4.46 -6.00 -5.34
CA SER A 79 -4.25 -6.38 -3.95
C SER A 79 -5.54 -6.76 -3.23
N ALA A 80 -6.67 -6.08 -3.48
CA ALA A 80 -7.95 -6.40 -2.86
C ALA A 80 -8.46 -7.78 -3.32
N LEU A 81 -8.35 -8.06 -4.62
CA LEU A 81 -8.71 -9.36 -5.19
C LEU A 81 -7.84 -10.48 -4.62
N VAL A 82 -6.52 -10.26 -4.51
CA VAL A 82 -5.59 -11.24 -3.95
C VAL A 82 -5.89 -11.49 -2.46
N HIS A 83 -6.23 -10.45 -1.69
CA HIS A 83 -6.63 -10.62 -0.27
C HIS A 83 -7.89 -11.46 -0.14
N ILE A 84 -8.96 -11.15 -0.90
CA ILE A 84 -10.21 -11.91 -0.87
C ILE A 84 -9.97 -13.36 -1.29
N TYR A 85 -9.19 -13.58 -2.36
CA TYR A 85 -8.83 -14.92 -2.82
C TYR A 85 -8.06 -15.71 -1.74
N SER A 86 -7.14 -15.03 -1.04
CA SER A 86 -6.31 -15.63 -0.01
C SER A 86 -7.09 -16.11 1.22
N ILE A 87 -8.25 -15.50 1.53
CA ILE A 87 -9.12 -15.95 2.63
C ILE A 87 -9.61 -17.37 2.37
N GLY A 88 -10.08 -17.64 1.15
CA GLY A 88 -10.55 -18.96 0.75
C GLY A 88 -9.40 -19.96 0.56
N TYR A 89 -8.33 -19.52 -0.10
CA TYR A 89 -7.19 -20.38 -0.44
C TYR A 89 -6.44 -20.88 0.81
N MET A 90 -6.20 -20.00 1.79
CA MET A 90 -5.46 -20.35 3.01
C MET A 90 -6.35 -20.93 4.11
N HIS A 91 -7.64 -21.23 3.84
CA HIS A 91 -8.61 -21.64 4.86
C HIS A 91 -8.26 -22.96 5.60
N HIS A 92 -7.22 -23.69 5.19
CA HIS A 92 -6.76 -24.90 5.87
C HIS A 92 -5.43 -24.74 6.63
N ASP A 93 -4.74 -23.60 6.51
CA ASP A 93 -3.40 -23.40 7.04
C ASP A 93 -3.40 -22.71 8.43
N PRO A 94 -2.66 -23.17 9.44
CA PRO A 94 -2.57 -22.50 10.75
C PRO A 94 -1.79 -21.17 10.75
N ASP A 95 -0.88 -20.94 9.80
CA ASP A 95 -0.02 -19.75 9.71
C ASP A 95 -0.65 -18.57 8.92
N ARG A 96 -1.95 -18.67 8.59
CA ARG A 96 -2.78 -17.64 7.94
C ARG A 96 -2.48 -16.18 8.37
N PRO A 97 -2.43 -15.84 9.67
CA PRO A 97 -2.22 -14.45 10.10
C PRO A 97 -0.87 -13.88 9.68
N ARG A 98 0.15 -14.74 9.53
CA ARG A 98 1.48 -14.31 9.08
C ARG A 98 1.47 -13.99 7.60
N PHE A 99 0.84 -14.85 6.81
CA PHE A 99 0.68 -14.63 5.37
C PHE A 99 -0.04 -13.32 5.07
N PHE A 100 -1.17 -13.04 5.74
CA PHE A 100 -1.90 -11.78 5.56
C PHE A 100 -1.10 -10.54 5.98
N ALA A 101 -0.25 -10.66 7.00
CA ALA A 101 0.65 -9.58 7.40
C ALA A 101 1.71 -9.27 6.32
N TYR A 102 2.30 -10.31 5.70
CA TYR A 102 3.25 -10.11 4.60
C TYR A 102 2.56 -9.60 3.33
N LEU A 103 1.36 -10.08 3.02
CA LEU A 103 0.58 -9.59 1.89
C LEU A 103 0.18 -8.11 2.05
N SER A 104 -0.17 -7.71 3.27
CA SER A 104 -0.43 -6.30 3.61
C SER A 104 0.84 -5.46 3.53
N LEU A 105 1.98 -5.99 4.00
CA LEU A 105 3.29 -5.33 3.90
C LEU A 105 3.70 -5.12 2.44
N PHE A 106 3.49 -6.11 1.59
CA PHE A 106 3.73 -6.01 0.15
C PHE A 106 2.90 -4.90 -0.47
N THR A 107 1.60 -4.85 -0.15
CA THR A 107 0.71 -3.80 -0.67
C THR A 107 1.13 -2.43 -0.17
N PHE A 108 1.49 -2.30 1.10
CA PHE A 108 2.00 -1.05 1.66
C PHE A 108 3.29 -0.58 0.97
N ALA A 109 4.26 -1.47 0.78
CA ALA A 109 5.52 -1.13 0.10
C ALA A 109 5.27 -0.70 -1.36
N MET A 110 4.35 -1.38 -2.05
CA MET A 110 3.96 -1.02 -3.41
C MET A 110 3.28 0.34 -3.47
N LEU A 111 2.39 0.65 -2.51
CA LEU A 111 1.77 1.98 -2.40
C LEU A 111 2.83 3.06 -2.15
N MET A 112 3.80 2.80 -1.27
CA MET A 112 4.87 3.75 -0.99
C MET A 112 5.76 4.03 -2.20
N LEU A 113 5.97 3.01 -3.04
CA LEU A 113 6.73 3.12 -4.29
C LEU A 113 6.01 4.00 -5.31
N VAL A 114 4.70 3.79 -5.52
CA VAL A 114 3.96 4.52 -6.57
C VAL A 114 3.61 5.97 -6.20
N THR A 115 3.57 6.30 -4.91
CA THR A 115 3.31 7.66 -4.42
C THR A 115 4.58 8.45 -4.10
N ALA A 116 5.77 7.93 -4.44
CA ALA A 116 7.04 8.55 -4.11
C ALA A 116 7.26 9.88 -4.84
N ASP A 117 7.60 10.94 -4.11
CA ASP A 117 7.92 12.25 -4.67
C ASP A 117 9.43 12.40 -4.99
N ASN A 118 10.29 11.64 -4.30
CA ASN A 118 11.75 11.66 -4.49
C ASN A 118 12.36 10.26 -4.55
N LEU A 119 13.61 10.21 -5.02
CA LEU A 119 14.35 8.96 -5.22
C LEU A 119 14.58 8.17 -3.93
N VAL A 120 14.73 8.83 -2.78
CA VAL A 120 14.96 8.15 -1.50
C VAL A 120 13.71 7.40 -1.06
N GLN A 121 12.54 8.04 -1.16
CA GLN A 121 11.25 7.40 -0.88
C GLN A 121 10.95 6.28 -1.88
N MET A 122 11.27 6.47 -3.16
CA MET A 122 11.10 5.44 -4.18
C MET A 122 11.99 4.22 -3.90
N PHE A 123 13.25 4.44 -3.51
CA PHE A 123 14.17 3.38 -3.13
C PHE A 123 13.68 2.60 -1.90
N PHE A 124 13.12 3.30 -0.90
CA PHE A 124 12.49 2.66 0.25
C PHE A 124 11.34 1.73 -0.17
N GLY A 125 10.44 2.21 -1.03
CA GLY A 125 9.35 1.39 -1.57
C GLY A 125 9.87 0.18 -2.35
N TRP A 126 10.91 0.38 -3.17
CA TRP A 126 11.53 -0.66 -4.00
C TRP A 126 12.12 -1.79 -3.16
N GLU A 127 12.98 -1.47 -2.19
CA GLU A 127 13.57 -2.47 -1.28
C GLU A 127 12.49 -3.14 -0.42
N GLY A 128 11.46 -2.38 0.00
CA GLY A 128 10.31 -2.93 0.72
C GLY A 128 9.55 -3.99 -0.06
N VAL A 129 9.34 -3.78 -1.37
CA VAL A 129 8.72 -4.77 -2.26
C VAL A 129 9.63 -5.98 -2.44
N GLY A 130 10.94 -5.78 -2.61
CA GLY A 130 11.92 -6.86 -2.70
C GLY A 130 11.94 -7.75 -1.46
N LEU A 131 11.98 -7.14 -0.27
CA LEU A 131 11.95 -7.85 1.00
C LEU A 131 10.62 -8.59 1.21
N ALA A 132 9.48 -7.95 0.93
CA ALA A 132 8.17 -8.58 1.05
C ALA A 132 7.94 -9.73 0.07
N SER A 133 8.67 -9.75 -1.06
CA SER A 133 8.60 -10.84 -2.04
C SER A 133 9.44 -12.06 -1.65
N TYR A 134 10.42 -11.88 -0.77
CA TYR A 134 11.27 -12.97 -0.27
C TYR A 134 10.66 -13.70 0.95
N LEU A 135 9.89 -12.97 1.77
CA LEU A 135 9.22 -13.47 2.98
C LEU A 135 7.98 -14.31 2.68
#